data_AF-B5CSP1-F1
#
_entry.id   AF-B5CSP1-F1
#
_cell.length_a   1.000
_cell.length_b   1.000
_cell.length_c   1.000
_cell.angle_alpha   90.00
_cell.angle_beta   90.00
_cell.angle_gamma   90.00
#
_symmetry.space_group_name_H-M   'P 1'
#
loop_
_entity.id
_entity.type
_entity.pdbx_description
1 polymer ?
#
loop_
_entity_poly.entity_id
_entity_poly.type
_entity_poly.pdbx_seq_one_letter_code
_entity_poly.pdbx_strand_id
1 'polypeptide(L)'
;MILYHVTLFNKPTQEILIPRIPGDTSIGEEVKTNRICLAPSIIQCLRALEIYKYFQEDTLDVKVYKIVVDENDEQLISWEQLYLNGLVDDAALTHEYWYKSKLIPVEYNEYRISECVKKRYIIIPSKEKMRIKEIIETMGVCFDRLEKYNAFQIMNEWLPRQSETFQEQVKKKLTHKVEEYTEGSAEIYKKIFGNIPERFREEKDFREIEYLEKCKIEYIT
;
A
#
# COMPACT_ATOMS: atom_id res chain seq x y z
N MET A 1 -21.81 1.02 7.73
CA MET A 1 -21.18 0.37 6.56
C MET A 1 -20.83 -1.09 6.84
N ILE A 2 -20.66 -1.92 5.80
CA ILE A 2 -20.15 -3.30 5.91
C ILE A 2 -18.67 -3.31 5.56
N LEU A 3 -17.87 -3.94 6.41
CA LEU A 3 -16.44 -4.14 6.23
C LEU A 3 -16.07 -5.60 6.50
N TYR A 4 -14.90 -6.00 6.01
CA TYR A 4 -14.38 -7.36 6.14
C TYR A 4 -13.01 -7.35 6.79
N HIS A 5 -12.72 -8.39 7.56
CA HIS A 5 -11.38 -8.72 8.04
C HIS A 5 -11.02 -10.13 7.56
N VAL A 6 -9.75 -10.34 7.19
CA VAL A 6 -9.26 -11.65 6.73
C VAL A 6 -8.11 -12.10 7.60
N THR A 7 -8.15 -13.37 8.02
CA THR A 7 -7.03 -14.04 8.66
C THR A 7 -6.69 -15.34 7.95
N LEU A 8 -5.43 -15.77 8.04
CA LEU A 8 -5.00 -17.06 7.51
C LEU A 8 -5.74 -18.22 8.19
N PHE A 9 -6.02 -19.28 7.43
CA PHE A 9 -6.76 -20.45 7.90
C PHE A 9 -6.15 -21.12 9.14
N ASN A 10 -4.82 -21.14 9.23
CA ASN A 10 -4.09 -21.75 10.34
C ASN A 10 -4.18 -20.96 11.67
N LYS A 11 -4.76 -19.77 11.67
CA LYS A 11 -5.00 -18.98 12.89
C LYS A 11 -6.28 -19.45 13.58
N PRO A 12 -6.37 -19.37 14.92
CA PRO A 12 -7.60 -19.71 15.63
C PRO A 12 -8.74 -18.79 15.19
N THR A 13 -9.94 -19.34 15.12
CA THR A 13 -11.15 -18.55 14.85
C THR A 13 -11.39 -17.58 16.01
N GLN A 14 -11.75 -16.34 15.67
CA GLN A 14 -11.89 -15.26 16.64
C GLN A 14 -13.35 -14.84 16.77
N GLU A 15 -13.96 -15.12 17.92
CA GLU A 15 -15.30 -14.60 18.25
C GLU A 15 -15.29 -13.08 18.45
N ILE A 16 -14.15 -12.54 18.91
CA ILE A 16 -13.91 -11.11 19.09
C ILE A 16 -12.59 -10.76 18.43
N LEU A 17 -12.63 -9.79 17.52
CA LEU A 17 -11.45 -9.18 16.95
C LEU A 17 -10.92 -8.12 17.92
N ILE A 18 -9.62 -8.21 18.22
CA ILE A 18 -8.95 -7.34 19.19
C ILE A 18 -7.88 -6.55 18.43
N PRO A 19 -7.84 -5.20 18.56
CA PRO A 19 -6.79 -4.38 17.98
C PRO A 19 -5.40 -4.83 18.42
N ARG A 20 -4.46 -4.91 17.46
CA ARG A 20 -3.07 -5.29 17.70
C ARG A 20 -2.15 -4.44 16.84
N ILE A 21 -0.89 -4.34 17.23
CA ILE A 21 0.17 -3.90 16.32
C ILE A 21 0.34 -5.03 15.27
N PRO A 22 0.28 -4.73 13.96
CA PRO A 22 0.50 -5.75 12.94
C PRO A 22 1.91 -6.34 13.06
N GLY A 23 2.02 -7.66 12.85
CA GLY A 23 3.31 -8.35 12.87
C GLY A 23 4.18 -8.04 11.65
N ASP A 24 3.54 -7.79 10.51
CA ASP A 24 4.16 -7.45 9.24
C ASP A 24 3.49 -6.18 8.70
N THR A 25 4.29 -5.16 8.36
CA THR A 25 3.81 -3.86 7.85
C THR A 25 4.56 -3.48 6.59
N SER A 26 3.89 -2.78 5.68
CA SER A 26 4.51 -2.23 4.48
C SER A 26 5.59 -1.19 4.83
N ILE A 27 6.59 -1.02 3.95
CA ILE A 27 7.60 0.04 4.11
C ILE A 27 6.89 1.40 4.14
N GLY A 28 7.15 2.21 5.17
CA GLY A 28 6.54 3.54 5.33
C GLY A 28 5.20 3.53 6.07
N GLU A 29 4.70 2.37 6.49
CA GLU A 29 3.49 2.25 7.31
C GLU A 29 3.75 2.57 8.79
N GLU A 30 2.75 3.14 9.47
CA GLU A 30 2.82 3.42 10.91
C GLU A 30 2.67 2.14 11.76
N VAL A 31 3.70 1.84 12.57
CA VAL A 31 3.87 0.53 13.25
C VAL A 31 3.51 0.52 14.74
N LYS A 32 3.09 1.64 15.33
CA LYS A 32 2.84 1.71 16.80
C LYS A 32 1.37 1.63 17.19
N THR A 33 0.46 1.80 16.23
CA THR A 33 -0.98 1.87 16.50
C THR A 33 -1.60 0.48 16.57
N ASN A 34 -2.20 0.13 17.71
CA ASN A 34 -3.08 -1.04 17.81
C ASN A 34 -4.33 -0.84 16.97
N ARG A 35 -4.60 -1.78 16.07
CA ARG A 35 -5.67 -1.69 15.09
C ARG A 35 -6.20 -3.04 14.66
N ILE A 36 -7.42 -3.04 14.13
CA ILE A 36 -7.96 -4.10 13.29
C ILE A 36 -8.00 -3.53 11.87
N CYS A 37 -7.32 -4.19 10.94
CA CYS A 37 -7.32 -3.82 9.53
C CYS A 37 -8.56 -4.38 8.85
N LEU A 38 -9.35 -3.50 8.25
CA LEU A 38 -10.62 -3.81 7.62
C LEU A 38 -10.62 -3.32 6.17
N ALA A 39 -11.45 -3.91 5.30
CA ALA A 39 -11.68 -3.34 3.97
C ALA A 39 -13.12 -3.58 3.46
N PRO A 40 -13.59 -2.82 2.45
CA PRO A 40 -14.95 -2.97 1.91
C PRO A 40 -15.23 -4.30 1.21
N SER A 41 -14.21 -5.11 0.91
CA SER A 41 -14.36 -6.40 0.24
C SER A 41 -13.26 -7.38 0.61
N ILE A 42 -13.54 -8.68 0.42
CA ILE A 42 -12.56 -9.75 0.64
C ILE A 42 -11.31 -9.51 -0.22
N ILE A 43 -11.48 -9.20 -1.51
CA ILE A 43 -10.35 -8.95 -2.42
C ILE A 43 -9.46 -7.81 -1.93
N GLN A 44 -10.04 -6.75 -1.37
CA GLN A 44 -9.28 -5.64 -0.80
C GLN A 44 -8.51 -6.03 0.45
N CYS A 45 -9.09 -6.86 1.33
CA CYS A 45 -8.33 -7.46 2.44
C CYS A 45 -7.15 -8.30 1.93
N LEU A 46 -7.35 -9.04 0.82
CA LEU A 46 -6.32 -9.87 0.19
C LEU A 46 -5.29 -9.05 -0.61
N ARG A 47 -5.47 -7.74 -0.80
CA ARG A 47 -4.48 -6.89 -1.45
C ARG A 47 -3.30 -6.57 -0.54
N ALA A 48 -3.36 -6.86 0.76
CA ALA A 48 -2.21 -6.71 1.64
C ALA A 48 -1.01 -7.53 1.10
N LEU A 49 0.12 -6.85 0.86
CA LEU A 49 1.29 -7.36 0.12
C LEU A 49 1.83 -8.72 0.61
N GLU A 50 1.66 -8.99 1.89
CA GLU A 50 2.21 -10.14 2.60
C GLU A 50 1.48 -11.46 2.29
N ILE A 51 0.23 -11.41 1.79
CA ILE A 51 -0.63 -12.59 1.75
C ILE A 51 -0.13 -13.68 0.78
N TYR A 52 0.66 -13.27 -0.21
CA TYR A 52 1.23 -14.18 -1.21
C TYR A 52 2.22 -15.19 -0.65
N LYS A 53 2.90 -14.85 0.45
CA LYS A 53 3.86 -15.76 1.10
C LYS A 53 3.19 -17.03 1.63
N TYR A 54 1.85 -17.02 1.73
CA TYR A 54 1.07 -18.11 2.31
C TYR A 54 0.35 -18.98 1.29
N PHE A 55 0.45 -18.67 0.00
CA PHE A 55 -0.13 -19.52 -1.04
C PHE A 55 0.58 -20.88 -1.10
N GLN A 56 -0.19 -21.95 -1.05
CA GLN A 56 0.27 -23.33 -1.26
C GLN A 56 -0.37 -23.82 -2.56
N GLU A 57 0.47 -24.24 -3.52
CA GLU A 57 -0.01 -24.75 -4.82
C GLU A 57 -0.98 -23.79 -5.52
N ASP A 58 -0.67 -22.48 -5.49
CA ASP A 58 -1.50 -21.39 -6.04
C ASP A 58 -2.90 -21.23 -5.41
N THR A 59 -3.12 -21.85 -4.25
CA THR A 59 -4.33 -21.69 -3.45
C THR A 59 -4.03 -21.16 -2.05
N LEU A 60 -5.01 -20.50 -1.45
CA LEU A 60 -4.93 -20.03 -0.07
C LEU A 60 -6.31 -20.13 0.58
N ASP A 61 -6.41 -20.91 1.64
CA ASP A 61 -7.61 -20.92 2.47
C ASP A 61 -7.52 -19.78 3.50
N VAL A 62 -8.63 -19.07 3.68
CA VAL A 62 -8.74 -17.91 4.56
C VAL A 62 -10.02 -17.94 5.37
N LYS A 63 -9.98 -17.25 6.50
CA LYS A 63 -11.12 -16.96 7.37
C LYS A 63 -11.55 -15.52 7.15
N VAL A 64 -12.82 -15.31 6.85
CA VAL A 64 -13.39 -14.00 6.55
C VAL A 64 -14.42 -13.65 7.60
N TYR A 65 -14.22 -12.50 8.23
CA TYR A 65 -15.12 -11.94 9.23
C TYR A 65 -15.83 -10.74 8.62
N LYS A 66 -17.16 -10.77 8.58
CA LYS A 66 -17.99 -9.64 8.18
C LYS A 66 -18.34 -8.82 9.40
N ILE A 67 -18.23 -7.51 9.28
CA ILE A 67 -18.41 -6.57 10.39
C ILE A 67 -19.32 -5.45 9.90
N VAL A 68 -20.22 -5.02 10.79
CA VAL A 68 -21.03 -3.81 10.58
C VAL A 68 -20.50 -2.75 11.52
N VAL A 69 -20.08 -1.62 10.97
CA VAL A 69 -19.51 -0.47 11.70
C VAL A 69 -20.30 0.78 11.34
N ASP A 70 -20.51 1.70 12.28
CA ASP A 70 -20.99 3.04 11.95
C ASP A 70 -19.88 3.81 11.22
N GLU A 71 -20.21 4.42 10.08
CA GLU A 71 -19.23 5.19 9.30
C GLU A 71 -18.76 6.45 10.03
N ASN A 72 -19.55 6.91 11.02
CA ASN A 72 -19.23 8.07 11.86
C ASN A 72 -18.59 7.68 13.20
N ASP A 73 -18.26 6.41 13.42
CA ASP A 73 -17.60 5.97 14.64
C ASP A 73 -16.19 6.57 14.75
N GLU A 74 -15.89 7.26 15.84
CA GLU A 74 -14.57 7.88 16.08
C GLU A 74 -13.42 6.88 16.15
N GLN A 75 -13.72 5.59 16.38
CA GLN A 75 -12.74 4.50 16.38
C GLN A 75 -12.35 4.04 14.98
N LEU A 76 -13.12 4.43 13.94
CA LEU A 76 -12.89 4.09 12.55
C LEU A 76 -12.05 5.18 11.87
N ILE A 77 -10.89 4.79 11.34
CA ILE A 77 -10.10 5.63 10.44
C ILE A 77 -10.31 5.12 9.02
N SER A 78 -10.78 6.00 8.15
CA SER A 78 -10.98 5.71 6.74
C SER A 78 -9.66 5.55 5.98
N TRP A 79 -9.70 4.81 4.87
CA TRP A 79 -8.56 4.69 3.97
C TRP A 79 -8.05 6.06 3.47
N GLU A 80 -8.96 7.01 3.26
CA GLU A 80 -8.62 8.38 2.85
C GLU A 80 -7.79 9.07 3.93
N GLN A 81 -8.24 8.99 5.19
CA GLN A 81 -7.50 9.55 6.31
C GLN A 81 -6.15 8.85 6.51
N LEU A 82 -6.09 7.52 6.36
CA LEU A 82 -4.82 6.79 6.44
C LEU A 82 -3.83 7.26 5.36
N TYR A 83 -4.30 7.40 4.13
CA TYR A 83 -3.47 7.83 3.01
C TYR A 83 -3.05 9.30 3.12
N LEU A 84 -4.01 10.21 3.34
CA LEU A 84 -3.75 11.66 3.38
C LEU A 84 -2.89 12.07 4.58
N ASN A 85 -2.97 11.36 5.70
CA ASN A 85 -2.13 11.62 6.87
C ASN A 85 -0.78 10.88 6.82
N GLY A 86 -0.49 10.14 5.74
CA GLY A 86 0.78 9.43 5.57
C GLY A 86 0.97 8.27 6.56
N LEU A 87 -0.12 7.64 6.99
CA LEU A 87 -0.08 6.48 7.89
C LEU A 87 0.10 5.17 7.12
N VAL A 88 -0.45 5.10 5.90
CA VAL A 88 -0.40 3.92 5.02
C VAL A 88 -0.35 4.40 3.56
N ASP A 89 0.79 4.23 2.89
CA ASP A 89 0.99 4.73 1.52
C ASP A 89 0.12 4.04 0.46
N ASP A 90 -0.24 2.78 0.68
CA ASP A 90 -1.03 1.95 -0.24
C ASP A 90 -2.53 1.89 0.14
N ALA A 91 -2.98 2.65 1.14
CA ALA A 91 -4.39 2.70 1.54
C ALA A 91 -5.31 3.14 0.39
N ALA A 92 -4.84 3.98 -0.54
CA ALA A 92 -5.59 4.37 -1.73
C ALA A 92 -5.81 3.21 -2.73
N LEU A 93 -5.05 2.12 -2.64
CA LEU A 93 -5.19 0.90 -3.44
C LEU A 93 -5.98 -0.19 -2.70
N THR A 94 -5.64 -0.41 -1.43
CA THR A 94 -6.25 -1.46 -0.60
C THR A 94 -7.62 -1.04 -0.09
N HIS A 95 -7.90 0.26 -0.01
CA HIS A 95 -9.04 0.82 0.71
C HIS A 95 -9.12 0.29 2.15
N GLU A 96 -7.96 0.12 2.79
CA GLU A 96 -7.87 -0.32 4.17
C GLU A 96 -8.42 0.71 5.14
N TYR A 97 -9.16 0.25 6.14
CA TYR A 97 -9.64 1.00 7.28
C TYR A 97 -8.95 0.48 8.54
N TRP A 98 -8.70 1.36 9.49
CA TRP A 98 -8.25 0.96 10.82
C TRP A 98 -9.36 1.14 11.82
N TYR A 99 -9.62 0.10 12.61
CA TYR A 99 -10.52 0.20 13.75
C TYR A 99 -9.77 0.02 15.07
N LYS A 100 -9.96 0.95 15.99
CA LYS A 100 -9.13 1.06 17.23
C LYS A 100 -9.70 0.34 18.44
N SER A 101 -10.92 -0.18 18.36
CA SER A 101 -11.62 -0.85 19.46
C SER A 101 -11.94 -2.32 19.13
N LYS A 102 -12.38 -3.10 20.13
CA LYS A 102 -12.80 -4.50 19.90
C LYS A 102 -14.02 -4.54 18.99
N LEU A 103 -14.09 -5.56 18.13
CA LEU A 103 -15.20 -5.79 17.22
C LEU A 103 -15.73 -7.21 17.37
N ILE A 104 -17.05 -7.35 17.28
CA ILE A 104 -17.73 -8.64 17.19
C ILE A 104 -18.19 -8.81 15.73
N PRO A 105 -17.64 -9.80 14.99
CA PRO A 105 -18.11 -10.12 13.65
C PRO A 105 -19.60 -10.49 13.65
N VAL A 106 -20.34 -10.07 12.63
CA VAL A 106 -21.74 -10.49 12.42
C VAL A 106 -21.83 -11.80 11.65
N GLU A 107 -20.77 -12.17 10.93
CA GLU A 107 -20.68 -13.37 10.11
C GLU A 107 -19.23 -13.84 10.06
N TYR A 108 -19.04 -15.15 10.03
CA TYR A 108 -17.76 -15.82 9.84
C TYR A 108 -17.94 -16.90 8.79
N ASN A 109 -17.07 -16.92 7.80
CA ASN A 109 -17.03 -17.96 6.78
C ASN A 109 -15.59 -18.25 6.36
N GLU A 110 -15.37 -19.45 5.85
CA GLU A 110 -14.11 -19.91 5.30
C GLU A 110 -14.18 -19.91 3.77
N TYR A 111 -13.10 -19.44 3.13
CA TYR A 111 -13.03 -19.34 1.68
C TYR A 111 -11.70 -19.87 1.17
N ARG A 112 -11.74 -20.44 -0.03
CA ARG A 112 -10.55 -20.77 -0.82
C ARG A 112 -10.32 -19.68 -1.85
N ILE A 113 -9.10 -19.17 -1.86
CA ILE A 113 -8.61 -18.21 -2.85
C ILE A 113 -7.76 -18.96 -3.87
N SER A 114 -8.03 -18.73 -5.15
CA SER A 114 -7.32 -19.35 -6.27
C SER A 114 -7.30 -18.42 -7.49
N GLU A 115 -6.66 -18.83 -8.59
CA GLU A 115 -6.68 -18.11 -9.88
C GLU A 115 -6.32 -16.61 -9.74
N CYS A 116 -5.25 -16.33 -8.99
CA CYS A 116 -4.84 -14.97 -8.66
C CYS A 116 -4.17 -14.25 -9.84
N VAL A 117 -4.69 -13.08 -10.20
CA VAL A 117 -4.11 -12.18 -11.19
C VAL A 117 -3.51 -10.98 -10.47
N LYS A 118 -2.24 -10.70 -10.74
CA LYS A 118 -1.51 -9.55 -10.21
C LYS A 118 -1.48 -8.41 -11.20
N LYS A 119 -1.37 -7.19 -10.67
CA LYS A 119 -1.10 -5.99 -11.44
C LYS A 119 -0.07 -5.13 -10.71
N ARG A 120 0.81 -4.51 -11.48
CA ARG A 120 1.82 -3.58 -10.97
C ARG A 120 1.19 -2.21 -10.74
N TYR A 121 1.44 -1.63 -9.57
CA TYR A 121 1.01 -0.29 -9.17
C TYR A 121 2.20 0.55 -8.75
N ILE A 122 2.05 1.86 -8.92
CA ILE A 122 2.94 2.87 -8.38
C ILE A 122 2.39 3.30 -7.01
N ILE A 123 3.02 2.82 -5.93
CA ILE A 123 2.72 3.26 -4.57
C ILE A 123 3.51 4.53 -4.31
N ILE A 124 2.79 5.61 -4.04
CA ILE A 124 3.37 6.93 -3.83
C ILE A 124 2.71 7.63 -2.63
N PRO A 125 3.48 8.19 -1.69
CA PRO A 125 2.94 8.92 -0.56
C PRO A 125 2.07 10.10 -0.98
N SER A 126 1.02 10.38 -0.21
CA SER A 126 0.10 11.50 -0.49
C SER A 126 0.81 12.86 -0.54
N LYS A 127 1.87 13.05 0.26
CA LYS A 127 2.70 14.27 0.30
C LYS A 127 3.35 14.64 -1.05
N GLU A 128 3.54 13.67 -1.95
CA GLU A 128 4.19 13.92 -3.25
C GLU A 128 3.26 14.61 -4.27
N LYS A 129 1.96 14.80 -3.96
CA LYS A 129 1.00 15.42 -4.88
C LYS A 129 1.46 16.77 -5.43
N MET A 130 2.03 17.63 -4.58
CA MET A 130 2.49 18.96 -5.01
C MET A 130 3.68 18.87 -5.95
N ARG A 131 4.63 17.97 -5.67
CA ARG A 131 5.77 17.73 -6.55
C ARG A 131 5.34 17.14 -7.89
N ILE A 132 4.37 16.22 -7.90
CA ILE A 132 3.77 15.70 -9.14
C ILE A 132 3.14 16.83 -9.95
N LYS A 133 2.41 17.74 -9.29
CA LYS A 133 1.83 18.94 -9.93
C LYS A 133 2.91 19.78 -10.62
N GLU A 134 3.94 20.17 -9.89
CA GLU A 134 5.06 20.95 -10.44
C GLU A 134 5.73 20.25 -11.62
N ILE A 135 5.97 18.94 -11.52
CA ILE A 135 6.55 18.15 -12.61
C ILE A 135 5.66 18.22 -13.86
N ILE A 136 4.37 17.94 -13.72
CA ILE A 136 3.41 17.93 -14.84
C ILE A 136 3.28 19.32 -15.48
N GLU A 137 3.22 20.37 -14.67
CA GLU A 137 3.16 21.75 -15.15
C GLU A 137 4.43 22.17 -15.89
N THR A 138 5.63 21.78 -15.41
CA THR A 138 6.89 22.03 -16.13
C THR A 138 6.98 21.30 -17.46
N MET A 139 6.17 20.26 -17.65
CA MET A 139 6.05 19.50 -18.90
C MET A 139 4.95 20.07 -19.82
N GLY A 140 4.36 21.22 -19.48
CA GLY A 140 3.41 21.95 -20.32
C GLY A 140 1.96 21.45 -20.21
N VAL A 141 1.62 20.65 -19.20
CA VAL A 141 0.27 20.13 -18.98
C VAL A 141 -0.42 20.91 -17.85
N CYS A 142 -1.59 21.47 -18.14
CA CYS A 142 -2.43 22.17 -17.15
C CYS A 142 -2.97 21.16 -16.11
N PHE A 143 -2.70 21.43 -14.83
CA PHE A 143 -3.03 20.54 -13.73
C PHE A 143 -4.46 20.71 -13.18
N ASP A 144 -5.21 21.74 -13.59
CA ASP A 144 -6.54 22.05 -13.04
C ASP A 144 -7.51 20.85 -13.05
N ARG A 145 -7.42 20.01 -14.10
CA ARG A 145 -8.26 18.80 -14.24
C ARG A 145 -7.84 17.66 -13.29
N LEU A 146 -6.65 17.76 -12.72
CA LEU A 146 -6.04 16.77 -11.82
C LEU A 146 -6.19 17.12 -10.33
N GLU A 147 -6.61 18.34 -9.99
CA GLU A 147 -6.69 18.79 -8.59
C GLU A 147 -7.57 17.90 -7.71
N LYS A 148 -8.65 17.36 -8.28
CA LYS A 148 -9.55 16.42 -7.58
C LYS A 148 -8.93 15.05 -7.28
N TYR A 149 -7.88 14.67 -7.99
CA TYR A 149 -7.23 13.38 -7.82
C TYR A 149 -6.17 13.45 -6.72
N ASN A 150 -6.00 12.36 -5.98
CA ASN A 150 -4.88 12.20 -5.07
C ASN A 150 -3.62 11.71 -5.84
N ALA A 151 -2.45 11.72 -5.19
CA ALA A 151 -1.19 11.34 -5.85
C ALA A 151 -1.25 9.91 -6.43
N PHE A 152 -1.81 8.95 -5.70
CA PHE A 152 -2.00 7.58 -6.18
C PHE A 152 -2.84 7.51 -7.47
N GLN A 153 -3.98 8.20 -7.50
CA GLN A 153 -4.86 8.21 -8.68
C GLN A 153 -4.19 8.88 -9.89
N ILE A 154 -3.43 9.95 -9.67
CA ILE A 154 -2.67 10.60 -10.75
C ILE A 154 -1.69 9.59 -11.35
N MET A 155 -0.94 8.88 -10.52
CA MET A 155 0.09 7.93 -10.97
C MET A 155 -0.46 6.64 -11.58
N ASN A 156 -1.64 6.17 -11.16
CA ASN A 156 -2.17 4.85 -11.57
C ASN A 156 -3.40 4.91 -12.48
N GLU A 157 -4.11 6.03 -12.56
CA GLU A 157 -5.30 6.18 -13.42
C GLU A 157 -5.09 7.16 -14.57
N TRP A 158 -4.43 8.29 -14.32
CA TRP A 158 -4.20 9.33 -15.33
C TRP A 158 -2.90 9.15 -16.10
N LEU A 159 -1.78 8.96 -15.38
CA LEU A 159 -0.45 8.85 -15.97
C LEU A 159 -0.34 7.71 -16.99
N PRO A 160 -0.92 6.51 -16.78
CA PRO A 160 -0.88 5.42 -17.76
C PRO A 160 -1.60 5.72 -19.09
N ARG A 161 -2.41 6.79 -19.15
CA ARG A 161 -3.09 7.24 -20.38
C ARG A 161 -2.22 8.19 -21.21
N GLN A 162 -1.06 8.60 -20.68
CA GLN A 162 -0.09 9.44 -21.39
C GLN A 162 0.89 8.58 -22.19
N SER A 163 1.68 9.21 -23.06
CA SER A 163 2.73 8.49 -23.82
C SER A 163 3.79 7.91 -22.87
N GLU A 164 4.38 6.77 -23.24
CA GLU A 164 5.43 6.11 -22.43
C GLU A 164 6.58 7.07 -22.10
N THR A 165 7.00 7.90 -23.07
CA THR A 165 8.04 8.91 -22.85
C THR A 165 7.64 9.93 -21.78
N PHE A 166 6.37 10.35 -21.72
CA PHE A 166 5.88 11.24 -20.68
C PHE A 166 5.91 10.55 -19.32
N GLN A 167 5.46 9.29 -19.25
CA GLN A 167 5.47 8.50 -18.02
C GLN A 167 6.88 8.36 -17.44
N GLU A 168 7.86 8.03 -18.27
CA GLU A 168 9.26 7.89 -17.84
C GLU A 168 9.88 9.23 -17.41
N GLN A 169 9.53 10.34 -18.05
CA GLN A 169 9.99 11.66 -17.64
C GLN A 169 9.44 12.07 -16.26
N VAL A 170 8.15 11.79 -15.98
CA VAL A 170 7.56 12.03 -14.66
C VAL A 170 8.26 11.18 -13.61
N LYS A 171 8.40 9.87 -13.86
CA LYS A 171 9.08 8.94 -12.93
C LYS A 171 10.53 9.36 -12.66
N LYS A 172 11.28 9.75 -13.70
CA LYS A 172 12.67 10.23 -13.55
C LYS A 172 12.77 11.49 -12.69
N LYS A 173 11.79 12.40 -12.76
CA LYS A 173 11.74 13.60 -11.92
C LYS A 173 11.26 13.31 -10.49
N LEU A 174 10.62 12.16 -10.27
CA LEU A 174 10.29 11.57 -8.96
C LEU A 174 11.40 10.63 -8.45
N THR A 175 12.64 10.91 -8.85
CA THR A 175 13.85 10.26 -8.34
C THR A 175 14.81 11.37 -7.91
N HIS A 176 15.38 11.26 -6.71
CA HIS A 176 16.35 12.22 -6.19
C HIS A 176 17.67 11.52 -5.83
N LYS A 177 18.75 12.29 -5.76
CA LYS A 177 20.06 11.79 -5.35
C LYS A 177 20.22 11.95 -3.84
N VAL A 178 20.62 10.87 -3.17
CA VAL A 178 20.93 10.86 -1.75
C VAL A 178 22.43 10.62 -1.60
N GLU A 179 23.09 11.48 -0.83
CA GLU A 179 24.52 11.34 -0.52
C GLU A 179 24.70 10.20 0.49
N GLU A 180 25.42 9.14 0.10
CA GLU A 180 25.59 7.96 0.97
C GLU A 180 26.63 8.17 2.05
N TYR A 181 27.63 9.00 1.78
CA TYR A 181 28.73 9.25 2.70
C TYR A 181 29.43 10.57 2.38
N THR A 182 30.09 11.13 3.39
CA THR A 182 30.87 12.36 3.27
C THR A 182 32.19 12.11 2.54
N GLU A 183 32.81 13.15 1.99
CA GLU A 183 34.13 13.04 1.32
C GLU A 183 35.19 12.38 2.21
N GLY A 184 35.20 12.66 3.51
CA GLY A 184 36.11 12.02 4.47
C GLY A 184 35.92 10.50 4.57
N SER A 185 34.66 10.03 4.58
CA SER A 185 34.36 8.60 4.56
C SER A 185 34.76 7.94 3.23
N ALA A 186 34.64 8.66 2.11
CA ALA A 186 35.05 8.19 0.79
C ALA A 186 36.56 7.92 0.73
N GLU A 187 37.37 8.81 1.33
CA GLU A 187 38.82 8.66 1.38
C GLU A 187 39.26 7.46 2.23
N ILE A 188 38.58 7.22 3.36
CA ILE A 188 38.81 6.03 4.20
C ILE A 188 38.49 4.78 3.40
N TYR A 189 37.35 4.75 2.69
CA TYR A 189 36.97 3.62 1.85
C TYR A 189 38.00 3.36 0.75
N LYS A 190 38.46 4.41 0.06
CA LYS A 190 39.52 4.31 -0.96
C LYS A 190 40.82 3.73 -0.40
N LYS A 191 41.21 4.11 0.82
CA LYS A 191 42.40 3.57 1.48
C LYS A 191 42.27 2.08 1.80
N ILE A 192 41.07 1.61 2.15
CA ILE A 192 40.83 0.20 2.53
C ILE A 192 40.63 -0.70 1.30
N PHE A 193 39.83 -0.25 0.32
CA PHE A 193 39.35 -1.08 -0.79
C PHE A 193 39.94 -0.71 -2.17
N GLY A 194 40.73 0.36 -2.25
CA GLY A 194 41.43 0.77 -3.47
C GLY A 194 40.58 1.55 -4.49
N ASN A 195 39.27 1.69 -4.26
CA ASN A 195 38.35 2.43 -5.11
C ASN A 195 37.55 3.47 -4.32
N ILE A 196 37.15 4.55 -5.00
CA ILE A 196 36.19 5.50 -4.43
C ILE A 196 34.81 4.91 -4.70
N PRO A 197 33.95 4.75 -3.68
CA PRO A 197 32.58 4.31 -3.91
C PRO A 197 31.80 5.34 -4.74
N GLU A 198 30.57 5.02 -5.13
CA GLU A 198 29.68 6.00 -5.74
C GLU A 198 29.07 6.90 -4.67
N ARG A 199 29.29 8.22 -4.76
CA ARG A 199 28.93 9.17 -3.68
C ARG A 199 27.42 9.33 -3.49
N PHE A 200 26.66 9.05 -4.53
CA PHE A 200 25.22 9.27 -4.54
C PHE A 200 24.51 8.01 -4.98
N ARG A 201 23.46 7.66 -4.26
CA ARG A 201 22.45 6.72 -4.77
C ARG A 201 21.26 7.47 -5.32
N GLU A 202 20.59 6.89 -6.31
CA GLU A 202 19.28 7.35 -6.73
C GLU A 202 18.20 6.71 -5.86
N GLU A 203 17.37 7.53 -5.24
CA GLU A 203 16.23 7.10 -4.43
C GLU A 203 14.93 7.56 -5.11
N LYS A 204 14.00 6.62 -5.28
CA LYS A 204 12.69 6.89 -5.88
C LYS A 204 11.73 7.32 -4.79
N ASP A 205 10.94 8.36 -5.08
CA ASP A 205 9.89 8.84 -4.17
C ASP A 205 8.61 7.98 -4.25
N PHE A 206 8.66 6.88 -5.01
CA PHE A 206 7.58 5.94 -5.23
C PHE A 206 8.14 4.51 -5.31
N ARG A 207 7.26 3.52 -5.17
CA ARG A 207 7.58 2.10 -5.32
C ARG A 207 6.72 1.49 -6.41
N GLU A 208 7.30 0.67 -7.27
CA GLU A 208 6.55 -0.16 -8.21
C GLU A 208 6.42 -1.56 -7.63
N ILE A 209 5.20 -1.96 -7.28
CA ILE A 209 4.95 -3.23 -6.57
C ILE A 209 3.73 -3.91 -7.18
N GLU A 210 3.74 -5.25 -7.20
CA GLU A 210 2.62 -6.06 -7.67
C GLU A 210 1.63 -6.36 -6.54
N TYR A 211 0.35 -6.09 -6.80
CA TYR A 211 -0.76 -6.34 -5.90
C TYR A 211 -1.81 -7.24 -6.55
N LEU A 212 -2.70 -7.80 -5.73
CA LEU A 212 -3.78 -8.66 -6.20
C LEU A 212 -4.84 -7.83 -6.89
N GLU A 213 -5.03 -8.02 -8.19
CA GLU A 213 -6.11 -7.33 -8.90
C GLU A 213 -7.38 -8.17 -8.88
N LYS A 214 -7.25 -9.49 -9.13
CA LYS A 214 -8.37 -10.44 -9.18
C LYS A 214 -7.97 -11.78 -8.58
N CYS A 215 -8.95 -12.50 -8.07
CA CYS A 215 -8.84 -13.90 -7.70
C CYS A 215 -10.22 -14.55 -7.79
N LYS A 216 -10.24 -15.87 -7.81
CA LYS A 216 -11.45 -16.66 -7.55
C LYS A 216 -11.57 -16.84 -6.03
N ILE A 217 -12.79 -16.66 -5.52
CA ILE A 217 -13.13 -16.76 -4.10
C ILE A 217 -14.25 -17.79 -3.97
N GLU A 218 -13.95 -18.96 -3.42
CA GLU A 218 -14.88 -20.07 -3.30
C GLU A 218 -15.24 -20.30 -1.84
N TYR A 219 -16.53 -20.28 -1.52
CA TYR A 219 -17.02 -20.56 -0.17
C TYR A 219 -16.76 -22.02 0.22
N ILE A 220 -16.30 -22.25 1.44
CA ILE A 220 -16.03 -23.58 2.00
C ILE A 220 -17.10 -23.92 3.06
N THR A 221 -17.16 -23.12 4.14
CA THR A 221 -18.07 -23.31 5.28
C THR A 221 -18.34 -22.02 6.03
#